data_AF-A0A556TQU2-F1
#
_entry.id   AF-A0A556TQU2-F1
#
_cell.length_a   1.000
_cell.length_b   1.000
_cell.length_c   1.000
_cell.angle_alpha   90.00
_cell.angle_beta   90.00
_cell.angle_gamma   90.00
#
_symmetry.space_group_name_H-M   'P 1'
#
loop_
_entity.id
_entity.type
_entity.pdbx_description
1 polymer ?
#
loop_
_entity_poly.entity_id
_entity_poly.type
_entity_poly.pdbx_seq_one_letter_code
_entity_poly.pdbx_strand_id
1 'polypeptide(L)'
;MGNTESAVVHKRLVRFRPDERPVIEGLFDRLQSTSSSSVPPGNANVLHIDTIKIAMDKMASVPMISRVFEGISSVDPGVPVPPGGGVSREQLVIFLADVLRGTAEERAPIVMAMACGTKAAVTISQLIEFLEDLVSAVVQTLTHRGHLRGWRPDHMGQGDQGVKLLAEQLSSELKASDDTMCDVTCLEDWLFRVSVVSTFLELLIAEGLDMGLTSRPPPVLLPECRSTPWNELRCVLDIPLLMFLTSQLSAGHTTPWRLLFSTNIHGESFTRLVGNCKSQGSTVLLVKDTKGHIFGGFASQSWELKPQFQGKWLAESHET
;
A
#
# COMPACT_ATOMS: atom_id res chain seq x y z
N MET A 1 -18.36 -39.01 -3.56
CA MET A 1 -17.05 -38.93 -4.26
C MET A 1 -16.24 -37.92 -3.48
N GLY A 2 -15.14 -38.35 -2.85
CA GLY A 2 -14.46 -37.59 -1.82
C GLY A 2 -13.77 -36.35 -2.39
N ASN A 3 -14.06 -35.19 -1.83
CA ASN A 3 -13.18 -34.02 -1.90
C ASN A 3 -11.86 -34.43 -1.25
N THR A 4 -10.88 -34.87 -2.03
CA THR A 4 -9.49 -34.79 -1.59
C THR A 4 -9.14 -33.32 -1.59
N GLU A 5 -9.41 -32.65 -0.46
CA GLU A 5 -8.88 -31.32 -0.21
C GLU A 5 -7.38 -31.34 -0.47
N SER A 6 -6.91 -30.38 -1.29
CA SER A 6 -5.49 -30.29 -1.61
C SER A 6 -4.68 -30.16 -0.32
N ALA A 7 -3.69 -31.04 -0.12
CA ALA A 7 -2.80 -30.98 1.05
C ALA A 7 -2.09 -29.61 1.16
N VAL A 8 -1.90 -28.94 0.02
CA VAL A 8 -1.35 -27.58 -0.07
C VAL A 8 -2.28 -26.58 0.60
N VAL A 9 -3.58 -26.63 0.27
CA VAL A 9 -4.62 -25.75 0.85
C VAL A 9 -4.69 -25.93 2.37
N HIS A 10 -4.66 -27.18 2.85
CA HIS A 10 -4.68 -27.43 4.29
C HIS A 10 -3.45 -26.83 5.00
N LYS A 11 -2.25 -27.00 4.42
CA LYS A 11 -1.00 -26.39 4.94
C LYS A 11 -1.09 -24.86 5.00
N ARG A 12 -1.74 -24.24 4.01
CA ARG A 12 -1.96 -22.78 3.95
C ARG A 12 -3.00 -22.31 4.98
N LEU A 13 -4.11 -23.02 5.14
CA LEU A 13 -5.16 -22.70 6.11
C LEU A 13 -4.69 -22.74 7.55
N VAL A 14 -3.76 -23.66 7.89
CA VAL A 14 -3.20 -23.76 9.23
C VAL A 14 -2.45 -22.49 9.67
N ARG A 15 -2.01 -21.64 8.73
CA ARG A 15 -1.39 -20.33 9.01
C ARG A 15 -2.36 -19.30 9.58
N PHE A 16 -3.65 -19.47 9.32
CA PHE A 16 -4.70 -18.65 9.88
C PHE A 16 -5.14 -19.19 11.23
N ARG A 17 -5.53 -18.28 12.13
CA ARG A 17 -6.06 -18.68 13.43
C ARG A 17 -7.37 -19.45 13.24
N PRO A 18 -7.73 -20.36 14.16
CA PRO A 18 -8.96 -21.14 14.02
C PRO A 18 -10.24 -20.31 13.82
N ASP A 19 -10.29 -19.11 14.40
CA ASP A 19 -11.39 -18.14 14.24
C ASP A 19 -11.41 -17.45 12.87
N GLU A 20 -10.27 -17.35 12.19
CA GLU A 20 -10.14 -16.74 10.86
C GLU A 20 -10.45 -17.72 9.71
N ARG A 21 -10.20 -19.03 9.91
CA ARG A 21 -10.34 -20.04 8.83
C ARG A 21 -11.73 -20.06 8.17
N PRO A 22 -12.86 -19.99 8.91
CA PRO A 22 -14.18 -19.96 8.29
C PRO A 22 -14.39 -18.74 7.39
N VAL A 23 -13.76 -17.61 7.72
CA VAL A 23 -13.81 -16.38 6.90
C VAL A 23 -13.07 -16.58 5.58
N ILE A 24 -11.88 -17.18 5.64
CA ILE A 24 -11.06 -17.47 4.45
C ILE A 24 -11.76 -18.48 3.54
N GLU A 25 -12.27 -19.58 4.11
CA GLU A 25 -12.95 -20.64 3.36
C GLU A 25 -14.28 -20.17 2.78
N GLY A 26 -15.02 -19.33 3.50
CA GLY A 26 -16.31 -18.79 3.08
C GLY A 26 -16.24 -17.60 2.11
N LEU A 27 -15.06 -17.01 1.88
CA LEU A 27 -14.90 -15.85 1.00
C LEU A 27 -15.34 -16.17 -0.43
N PHE A 28 -15.02 -17.36 -0.92
CA PHE A 28 -15.37 -17.78 -2.28
C PHE A 28 -16.90 -17.75 -2.52
N ASP A 29 -17.66 -18.33 -1.60
CA ASP A 29 -19.12 -18.37 -1.66
C ASP A 29 -19.74 -16.97 -1.54
N ARG A 30 -19.18 -16.13 -0.65
CA ARG A 30 -19.59 -14.73 -0.51
C ARG A 30 -19.43 -13.96 -1.82
N LEU A 31 -18.25 -14.08 -2.45
CA LEU A 31 -17.97 -13.41 -3.71
C LEU A 31 -18.95 -13.87 -4.80
N GLN A 32 -19.18 -15.18 -4.95
CA GLN A 32 -20.17 -15.71 -5.91
C GLN A 32 -21.60 -15.22 -5.65
N SER A 33 -22.02 -15.13 -4.39
CA SER A 33 -23.37 -14.67 -4.03
C SER A 33 -23.59 -13.18 -4.37
N THR A 34 -22.51 -12.40 -4.44
CA THR A 34 -22.58 -10.96 -4.73
C THR A 34 -22.75 -10.70 -6.23
N SER A 35 -22.35 -11.65 -7.08
CA SER A 35 -22.46 -11.58 -8.55
C SER A 35 -23.72 -12.25 -9.11
N SER A 36 -24.52 -12.94 -8.28
CA SER A 36 -25.68 -13.70 -8.73
C SER A 36 -26.96 -12.86 -8.87
N SER A 37 -27.13 -12.25 -10.06
CA SER A 37 -28.44 -12.02 -10.65
C SER A 37 -28.62 -12.67 -12.04
N SER A 38 -27.64 -13.42 -12.58
CA SER A 38 -27.76 -13.92 -13.97
C SER A 38 -26.84 -15.09 -14.39
N VAL A 39 -26.36 -15.97 -13.49
CA VAL A 39 -25.54 -17.14 -13.92
C VAL A 39 -26.35 -18.44 -13.86
N PRO A 40 -26.39 -19.25 -14.94
CA PRO A 40 -27.06 -20.55 -14.95
C PRO A 40 -26.40 -21.54 -13.95
N PRO A 41 -27.18 -22.46 -13.37
CA PRO A 41 -26.68 -23.46 -12.43
C PRO A 41 -25.83 -24.50 -13.17
N GLY A 42 -24.53 -24.23 -13.30
CA GLY A 42 -23.58 -25.11 -13.99
C GLY A 42 -22.11 -24.67 -13.90
N ASN A 43 -21.83 -23.37 -13.80
CA ASN A 43 -20.47 -22.80 -13.65
C ASN A 43 -20.13 -22.41 -12.20
N ALA A 44 -20.66 -23.12 -11.20
CA ALA A 44 -20.53 -22.76 -9.78
C ALA A 44 -19.11 -22.98 -9.19
N ASN A 45 -18.14 -23.43 -9.98
CA ASN A 45 -16.83 -23.87 -9.46
C ASN A 45 -15.71 -22.86 -9.64
N VAL A 46 -15.94 -21.73 -10.31
CA VAL A 46 -14.92 -20.70 -10.53
C VAL A 46 -15.44 -19.28 -10.28
N LEU A 47 -14.54 -18.37 -9.95
CA LEU A 47 -14.76 -16.94 -9.87
C LEU A 47 -14.22 -16.26 -11.14
N HIS A 48 -15.05 -15.44 -11.77
CA HIS A 48 -14.62 -14.60 -12.90
C HIS A 48 -14.20 -13.21 -12.43
N ILE A 49 -13.40 -12.52 -13.26
CA ILE A 49 -12.88 -11.18 -12.96
C ILE A 49 -13.96 -10.18 -12.57
N ASP A 50 -15.16 -10.27 -13.16
CA ASP A 50 -16.26 -9.35 -12.86
C ASP A 50 -16.75 -9.46 -11.41
N THR A 51 -16.61 -10.63 -10.79
CA THR A 51 -16.92 -10.80 -9.36
C THR A 51 -15.92 -10.04 -8.49
N ILE A 52 -14.63 -10.11 -8.84
CA ILE A 52 -13.58 -9.36 -8.13
C ILE A 52 -13.73 -7.85 -8.37
N LYS A 53 -14.11 -7.43 -9.60
CA LYS A 53 -14.45 -6.04 -9.89
C LYS A 53 -15.56 -5.51 -9.00
N ILE A 54 -16.66 -6.24 -8.87
CA ILE A 54 -17.77 -5.82 -7.98
C ILE A 54 -17.30 -5.67 -6.53
N ALA A 55 -16.48 -6.60 -6.04
CA ALA A 55 -15.97 -6.54 -4.67
C ALA A 55 -15.03 -5.33 -4.44
N MET A 56 -14.17 -5.03 -5.40
CA MET A 56 -13.09 -4.04 -5.26
C MET A 56 -13.35 -2.69 -5.93
N ASP A 57 -14.52 -2.47 -6.55
CA ASP A 57 -14.85 -1.32 -7.41
C ASP A 57 -14.50 0.06 -6.81
N LYS A 58 -14.70 0.22 -5.50
CA LYS A 58 -14.44 1.48 -4.79
C LYS A 58 -13.05 1.60 -4.17
N MET A 59 -12.26 0.53 -4.25
CA MET A 59 -10.99 0.36 -3.53
C MET A 59 -9.79 0.44 -4.46
N ALA A 60 -9.97 0.11 -5.74
CA ALA A 60 -8.88 -0.01 -6.68
C ALA A 60 -9.32 0.32 -8.12
N SER A 61 -8.35 0.71 -8.95
CA SER A 61 -8.55 0.92 -10.38
C SER A 61 -8.80 -0.41 -11.11
N VAL A 62 -9.46 -0.36 -12.28
CA VAL A 62 -9.67 -1.56 -13.12
C VAL A 62 -8.36 -2.27 -13.48
N PRO A 63 -7.26 -1.57 -13.83
CA PRO A 63 -5.94 -2.21 -13.99
C PRO A 63 -5.52 -2.98 -12.74
N MET A 64 -5.55 -2.36 -11.56
CA MET A 64 -5.12 -3.02 -10.33
C MET A 64 -5.99 -4.24 -9.96
N ILE A 65 -7.31 -4.15 -10.17
CA ILE A 65 -8.23 -5.28 -9.98
C ILE A 65 -7.87 -6.43 -10.94
N SER A 66 -7.54 -6.11 -12.19
CA SER A 66 -7.12 -7.12 -13.18
C SER A 66 -5.80 -7.77 -12.77
N ARG A 67 -4.85 -6.99 -12.22
CA ARG A 67 -3.60 -7.51 -11.65
C ARG A 67 -3.87 -8.45 -10.47
N VAL A 68 -4.77 -8.09 -9.55
CA VAL A 68 -5.18 -8.98 -8.43
C VAL A 68 -5.76 -10.29 -8.95
N PHE A 69 -6.65 -10.23 -9.95
CA PHE A 69 -7.22 -11.43 -10.57
C PHE A 69 -6.14 -12.33 -11.20
N GLU A 70 -5.18 -11.73 -11.91
CA GLU A 70 -4.03 -12.45 -12.48
C GLU A 70 -3.15 -13.07 -11.38
N GLY A 71 -2.90 -12.31 -10.30
CA GLY A 71 -2.17 -12.80 -9.13
C GLY A 71 -2.83 -14.04 -8.52
N ILE A 72 -4.16 -14.06 -8.36
CA ILE A 72 -4.88 -15.23 -7.87
C ILE A 72 -4.80 -16.39 -8.88
N SER A 73 -4.95 -16.09 -10.17
CA SER A 73 -4.95 -17.09 -11.25
C SER A 73 -3.59 -17.76 -11.45
N SER A 74 -2.50 -17.08 -11.09
CA SER A 74 -1.13 -17.58 -11.20
C SER A 74 -0.76 -18.67 -10.19
N VAL A 75 -1.55 -18.82 -9.13
CA VAL A 75 -1.27 -19.77 -8.05
C VAL A 75 -1.57 -21.20 -8.50
N ASP A 76 -0.61 -22.10 -8.30
CA ASP A 76 -0.79 -23.55 -8.52
C ASP A 76 -1.53 -24.18 -7.32
N PRO A 77 -2.74 -24.72 -7.50
CA PRO A 77 -3.49 -25.34 -6.42
C PRO A 77 -3.04 -26.78 -6.09
N GLY A 78 -2.09 -27.34 -6.85
CA GLY A 78 -1.63 -28.73 -6.72
C GLY A 78 -2.68 -29.76 -7.17
N VAL A 79 -3.75 -29.31 -7.80
CA VAL A 79 -4.85 -30.10 -8.36
C VAL A 79 -5.24 -29.55 -9.73
N PRO A 80 -5.89 -30.33 -10.62
CA PRO A 80 -6.33 -29.82 -11.91
C PRO A 80 -7.31 -28.66 -11.74
N VAL A 81 -7.01 -27.52 -12.38
CA VAL A 81 -7.89 -26.34 -12.38
C VAL A 81 -9.15 -26.64 -13.22
N PRO A 82 -10.36 -26.31 -12.73
CA PRO A 82 -11.59 -26.49 -13.50
C PRO A 82 -11.53 -25.77 -14.86
N PRO A 83 -12.07 -26.37 -15.95
CA PRO A 83 -12.18 -25.69 -17.22
C PRO A 83 -13.14 -24.50 -17.09
N GLY A 84 -12.74 -23.32 -17.59
CA GLY A 84 -13.61 -22.13 -17.52
C GLY A 84 -12.92 -20.77 -17.44
N GLY A 85 -11.58 -20.72 -17.40
CA GLY A 85 -10.83 -19.45 -17.43
C GLY A 85 -11.12 -18.55 -16.22
N GLY A 86 -11.39 -19.14 -15.05
CA GLY A 86 -11.66 -18.45 -13.81
C GLY A 86 -10.83 -19.02 -12.66
N VAL A 87 -10.95 -18.39 -11.50
CA VAL A 87 -10.22 -18.72 -10.28
C VAL A 87 -10.96 -19.80 -9.48
N SER A 88 -10.26 -20.88 -9.09
CA SER A 88 -10.83 -21.90 -8.19
C SER A 88 -10.79 -21.48 -6.71
N ARG A 89 -11.52 -22.19 -5.86
CA ARG A 89 -11.49 -21.97 -4.40
C ARG A 89 -10.10 -22.19 -3.83
N GLU A 90 -9.41 -23.23 -4.27
CA GLU A 90 -8.07 -23.59 -3.81
C GLU A 90 -7.07 -22.50 -4.15
N GLN A 91 -7.11 -21.96 -5.37
CA GLN A 91 -6.26 -20.85 -5.80
C GLN A 91 -6.48 -19.61 -4.94
N LEU A 92 -7.75 -19.26 -4.67
CA LEU A 92 -8.08 -18.13 -3.80
C LEU A 92 -7.53 -18.32 -2.39
N VAL A 93 -7.72 -19.48 -1.77
CA VAL A 93 -7.25 -19.74 -0.39
C VAL A 93 -5.72 -19.69 -0.31
N ILE A 94 -5.01 -20.27 -1.28
CA ILE A 94 -3.55 -20.25 -1.31
C ILE A 94 -3.04 -18.82 -1.53
N PHE A 95 -3.63 -18.09 -2.49
CA PHE A 95 -3.31 -16.67 -2.73
C PHE A 95 -3.47 -15.83 -1.45
N LEU A 96 -4.60 -15.98 -0.75
CA LEU A 96 -4.85 -15.25 0.50
C LEU A 96 -3.80 -15.61 1.56
N ALA A 97 -3.47 -16.89 1.70
CA ALA A 97 -2.45 -17.32 2.66
C ALA A 97 -1.08 -16.72 2.33
N ASP A 98 -0.70 -16.67 1.06
CA ASP A 98 0.63 -16.23 0.64
C ASP A 98 0.74 -14.70 0.67
N VAL A 99 -0.30 -13.96 0.29
CA VAL A 99 -0.31 -12.50 0.40
C VAL A 99 -0.42 -12.03 1.85
N LEU A 100 -1.26 -12.66 2.68
CA LEU A 100 -1.58 -12.16 4.03
C LEU A 100 -0.69 -12.72 5.14
N ARG A 101 -0.08 -13.89 4.91
CA ARG A 101 0.69 -14.64 5.92
C ARG A 101 1.96 -15.27 5.34
N GLY A 102 2.27 -15.06 4.06
CA GLY A 102 3.42 -15.69 3.41
C GLY A 102 4.75 -14.99 3.72
N THR A 103 5.81 -15.48 3.09
CA THR A 103 7.15 -14.86 3.08
C THR A 103 7.36 -14.00 1.83
N ALA A 104 8.55 -13.42 1.64
CA ALA A 104 8.90 -12.74 0.39
C ALA A 104 8.96 -13.74 -0.78
N GLU A 105 9.51 -14.94 -0.56
CA GLU A 105 9.57 -16.06 -1.51
C GLU A 105 8.17 -16.42 -2.04
N GLU A 106 7.17 -16.48 -1.16
CA GLU A 106 5.80 -16.83 -1.53
C GLU A 106 5.05 -15.67 -2.21
N ARG A 107 5.42 -14.42 -1.94
CA ARG A 107 4.82 -13.23 -2.58
C ARG A 107 5.46 -12.89 -3.92
N ALA A 108 6.72 -13.22 -4.16
CA ALA A 108 7.44 -12.83 -5.37
C ALA A 108 6.80 -13.36 -6.66
N PRO A 109 6.38 -14.63 -6.77
CA PRO A 109 5.64 -15.13 -7.94
C PRO A 109 4.31 -14.40 -8.16
N ILE A 110 3.60 -14.06 -7.09
CA ILE A 110 2.33 -13.33 -7.17
C ILE A 110 2.58 -11.92 -7.70
N VAL A 111 3.57 -11.20 -7.18
CA VAL A 111 3.93 -9.86 -7.66
C VAL A 111 4.41 -9.89 -9.11
N MET A 112 5.18 -10.90 -9.50
CA MET A 112 5.57 -11.13 -10.90
C MET A 112 4.32 -11.22 -11.79
N ALA A 113 3.37 -12.09 -11.43
CA ALA A 113 2.12 -12.25 -12.18
C ALA A 113 1.30 -10.96 -12.23
N MET A 114 1.20 -10.25 -11.10
CA MET A 114 0.51 -8.95 -11.05
C MET A 114 1.18 -7.89 -11.92
N ALA A 115 2.50 -7.92 -12.07
CA ALA A 115 3.24 -6.91 -12.83
C ALA A 115 3.30 -7.20 -14.34
N CYS A 116 3.53 -8.45 -14.74
CA CYS A 116 3.75 -8.83 -16.15
C CYS A 116 2.89 -10.00 -16.68
N GLY A 117 1.96 -10.53 -15.88
CA GLY A 117 1.13 -11.68 -16.23
C GLY A 117 1.94 -12.97 -16.29
N THR A 118 1.72 -13.78 -17.33
CA THR A 118 2.38 -15.09 -17.52
C THR A 118 3.82 -15.02 -18.03
N LYS A 119 4.42 -13.83 -18.11
CA LYS A 119 5.82 -13.66 -18.54
C LYS A 119 6.78 -14.14 -17.45
N ALA A 120 7.91 -14.70 -17.86
CA ALA A 120 8.93 -15.24 -16.94
C ALA A 120 9.80 -14.17 -16.26
N ALA A 121 9.79 -12.94 -16.76
CA ALA A 121 10.55 -11.81 -16.21
C ALA A 121 9.76 -10.51 -16.38
N VAL A 122 9.95 -9.58 -15.44
CA VAL A 122 9.29 -8.27 -15.41
C VAL A 122 10.31 -7.17 -15.68
N THR A 123 9.96 -6.17 -16.49
CA THR A 123 10.80 -4.98 -16.66
C THR A 123 10.60 -3.99 -15.52
N ILE A 124 11.62 -3.18 -15.22
CA ILE A 124 11.49 -2.12 -14.18
C ILE A 124 10.27 -1.22 -14.46
N SER A 125 10.02 -0.85 -15.72
CA SER A 125 8.87 -0.02 -16.08
C SER A 125 7.52 -0.69 -15.75
N GLN A 126 7.37 -1.99 -16.03
CA GLN A 126 6.15 -2.73 -15.68
C GLN A 126 5.96 -2.82 -14.16
N LEU A 127 7.06 -2.94 -13.41
CA LEU A 127 7.02 -2.94 -11.95
C LEU A 127 6.62 -1.57 -11.39
N ILE A 128 7.14 -0.47 -11.96
CA ILE A 128 6.73 0.89 -11.58
C ILE A 128 5.24 1.09 -11.86
N GLU A 129 4.73 0.69 -13.03
CA GLU A 129 3.30 0.76 -13.34
C GLU A 129 2.44 -0.03 -12.32
N PHE A 130 2.87 -1.23 -11.95
CA PHE A 130 2.23 -2.00 -10.89
C PHE A 130 2.27 -1.27 -9.53
N LEU A 131 3.39 -0.66 -9.17
CA LEU A 131 3.53 0.08 -7.92
C LEU A 131 2.67 1.35 -7.90
N GLU A 132 2.57 2.07 -9.02
CA GLU A 132 1.67 3.22 -9.15
C GLU A 132 0.20 2.81 -8.95
N ASP A 133 -0.22 1.71 -9.59
CA ASP A 133 -1.54 1.11 -9.42
C ASP A 133 -1.79 0.69 -7.96
N LEU A 134 -0.81 0.04 -7.32
CA LEU A 134 -0.89 -0.43 -5.93
C LEU A 134 -0.97 0.74 -4.94
N VAL A 135 -0.11 1.75 -5.08
CA VAL A 135 -0.11 2.94 -4.21
C VAL A 135 -1.44 3.68 -4.36
N SER A 136 -1.93 3.84 -5.59
CA SER A 136 -3.24 4.45 -5.85
C SER A 136 -4.38 3.68 -5.18
N ALA A 137 -4.38 2.35 -5.30
CA ALA A 137 -5.37 1.49 -4.66
C ALA A 137 -5.30 1.56 -3.13
N VAL A 138 -4.11 1.64 -2.54
CA VAL A 138 -3.95 1.85 -1.09
C VAL A 138 -4.57 3.18 -0.66
N VAL A 139 -4.30 4.27 -1.37
CA VAL A 139 -4.88 5.60 -1.05
C VAL A 139 -6.41 5.57 -1.16
N GLN A 140 -6.95 4.94 -2.20
CA GLN A 140 -8.39 4.76 -2.40
C GLN A 140 -9.01 3.94 -1.27
N THR A 141 -8.38 2.81 -0.93
CA THR A 141 -8.81 1.92 0.16
C THR A 141 -8.82 2.64 1.50
N LEU A 142 -7.74 3.35 1.86
CA LEU A 142 -7.67 4.13 3.10
C LEU A 142 -8.77 5.19 3.17
N THR A 143 -9.06 5.84 2.04
CA THR A 143 -10.10 6.87 1.94
C THR A 143 -11.48 6.26 2.13
N HIS A 144 -11.79 5.18 1.41
CA HIS A 144 -13.11 4.56 1.43
C HIS A 144 -13.43 3.86 2.76
N ARG A 145 -12.44 3.21 3.37
CA ARG A 145 -12.59 2.52 4.66
C ARG A 145 -12.47 3.44 5.88
N GLY A 146 -12.18 4.72 5.67
CA GLY A 146 -12.09 5.71 6.75
C GLY A 146 -10.83 5.59 7.60
N HIS A 147 -9.74 5.02 7.05
CA HIS A 147 -8.45 4.86 7.73
C HIS A 147 -7.53 6.08 7.59
N LEU A 148 -8.09 7.25 7.28
CA LEU A 148 -7.35 8.51 7.11
C LEU A 148 -6.93 9.16 8.44
N ARG A 149 -7.37 8.66 9.59
CA ARG A 149 -6.93 9.12 10.94
C ARG A 149 -6.91 10.65 11.13
N GLY A 150 -7.92 11.34 10.62
CA GLY A 150 -8.08 12.79 10.74
C GLY A 150 -7.48 13.61 9.60
N TRP A 151 -6.77 12.98 8.65
CA TRP A 151 -6.35 13.59 7.39
C TRP A 151 -7.53 13.78 6.43
N ARG A 152 -7.48 14.83 5.61
CA ARG A 152 -8.57 15.27 4.72
C ARG A 152 -8.06 15.44 3.28
N PRO A 153 -8.14 14.39 2.43
CA PRO A 153 -7.66 14.43 1.05
C PRO A 153 -8.22 15.59 0.21
N ASP A 154 -9.46 15.99 0.48
CA ASP A 154 -10.17 17.13 -0.12
C ASP A 154 -9.53 18.50 0.21
N HIS A 155 -8.74 18.58 1.27
CA HIS A 155 -7.99 19.75 1.70
C HIS A 155 -6.47 19.60 1.54
N MET A 156 -6.01 18.55 0.85
CA MET A 156 -4.60 18.19 0.69
C MET A 156 -4.12 18.39 -0.75
N GLY A 157 -2.83 18.12 -1.00
CA GLY A 157 -2.24 18.11 -2.33
C GLY A 157 -2.84 17.02 -3.22
N GLN A 158 -2.74 17.21 -4.55
CA GLN A 158 -3.14 16.19 -5.51
C GLN A 158 -2.20 14.98 -5.44
N GLY A 159 -2.77 13.78 -5.42
CA GLY A 159 -2.02 12.55 -5.18
C GLY A 159 -1.19 12.05 -6.36
N ASP A 160 -1.50 12.42 -7.60
CA ASP A 160 -0.94 11.77 -8.80
C ASP A 160 0.60 11.82 -8.85
N GLN A 161 1.19 12.97 -8.53
CA GLN A 161 2.64 13.10 -8.49
C GLN A 161 3.24 12.33 -7.31
N GLY A 162 2.57 12.34 -6.15
CA GLY A 162 2.99 11.60 -4.97
C GLY A 162 2.97 10.08 -5.20
N VAL A 163 1.98 9.57 -5.96
CA VAL A 163 1.90 8.16 -6.37
C VAL A 163 3.15 7.77 -7.17
N LYS A 164 3.49 8.55 -8.20
CA LYS A 164 4.66 8.30 -9.05
C LYS A 164 5.95 8.31 -8.26
N LEU A 165 6.16 9.35 -7.45
CA LEU A 165 7.37 9.49 -6.63
C LEU A 165 7.51 8.36 -5.61
N LEU A 166 6.41 7.95 -4.98
CA LEU A 166 6.44 6.81 -4.06
C LEU A 166 6.71 5.49 -4.80
N ALA A 167 6.10 5.27 -5.96
CA ALA A 167 6.37 4.09 -6.78
C ALA A 167 7.85 4.02 -7.23
N GLU A 168 8.40 5.13 -7.73
CA GLU A 168 9.81 5.26 -8.09
C GLU A 168 10.72 4.96 -6.89
N GLN A 169 10.44 5.54 -5.73
CA GLN A 169 11.20 5.29 -4.50
C GLN A 169 11.12 3.83 -4.03
N LEU A 170 9.96 3.18 -4.14
CA LEU A 170 9.82 1.77 -3.79
C LEU A 170 10.60 0.87 -4.76
N SER A 171 10.71 1.30 -6.03
CA SER A 171 11.47 0.60 -7.06
C SER A 171 12.97 0.89 -7.03
N SER A 172 13.44 1.94 -6.36
CA SER A 172 14.86 2.33 -6.38
C SER A 172 15.78 1.33 -5.67
N GLU A 173 15.24 0.50 -4.76
CA GLU A 173 15.99 -0.58 -4.11
C GLU A 173 16.05 -1.88 -4.94
N LEU A 174 15.47 -1.87 -6.14
CA LEU A 174 15.55 -3.00 -7.06
C LEU A 174 16.97 -3.07 -7.63
N LYS A 175 17.66 -4.17 -7.34
CA LYS A 175 18.92 -4.51 -7.98
C LYS A 175 18.62 -5.32 -9.23
N ALA A 176 18.30 -4.64 -10.33
CA ALA A 176 18.24 -5.32 -11.62
C ALA A 176 19.65 -5.81 -11.99
N SER A 177 19.75 -6.98 -12.62
CA SER A 177 20.98 -7.38 -13.30
C SER A 177 21.25 -6.42 -14.47
N ASP A 178 22.38 -6.56 -15.17
CA ASP A 178 22.73 -5.68 -16.29
C ASP A 178 21.66 -5.65 -17.42
N ASP A 179 20.69 -6.56 -17.40
CA ASP A 179 19.44 -6.46 -18.15
C ASP A 179 18.35 -5.78 -17.31
N THR A 180 17.64 -4.82 -17.90
CA THR A 180 16.45 -4.11 -17.35
C THR A 180 15.28 -4.99 -16.87
N MET A 181 15.48 -6.30 -16.76
CA MET A 181 14.54 -7.33 -16.35
C MET A 181 14.90 -7.89 -14.96
N CYS A 182 13.88 -8.14 -14.16
CA CYS A 182 13.98 -8.75 -12.84
C CYS A 182 13.24 -10.09 -12.89
N ASP A 183 13.90 -11.15 -12.42
CA ASP A 183 13.28 -12.47 -12.26
C ASP A 183 12.63 -12.62 -10.87
N VAL A 184 12.06 -13.79 -10.58
CA VAL A 184 11.38 -14.05 -9.30
C VAL A 184 12.33 -13.94 -8.10
N THR A 185 13.60 -14.32 -8.25
CA THR A 185 14.59 -14.27 -7.15
C THR A 185 14.99 -12.83 -6.83
N CYS A 186 15.13 -12.00 -7.87
CA CYS A 186 15.32 -10.56 -7.76
C CYS A 186 14.13 -9.89 -7.04
N LEU A 187 12.89 -10.28 -7.37
CA LEU A 187 11.69 -9.78 -6.69
C LEU A 187 11.58 -10.23 -5.24
N GLU A 188 11.96 -11.46 -4.92
CA GLU A 188 11.99 -11.96 -3.54
C GLU A 188 12.93 -11.13 -2.67
N ASP A 189 14.17 -10.93 -3.12
CA ASP A 189 15.19 -10.15 -2.42
C ASP A 189 14.75 -8.68 -2.25
N TRP A 190 14.10 -8.11 -3.27
CA TRP A 190 13.50 -6.78 -3.18
C TRP A 190 12.34 -6.71 -2.19
N LEU A 191 11.37 -7.63 -2.24
CA LEU A 191 10.24 -7.66 -1.31
C LEU A 191 10.67 -7.87 0.14
N PHE A 192 11.76 -8.60 0.35
CA PHE A 192 12.37 -8.77 1.67
C PHE A 192 12.91 -7.44 2.22
N ARG A 193 13.60 -6.65 1.41
CA ARG A 193 14.09 -5.31 1.80
C ARG A 193 12.94 -4.30 1.95
N VAL A 194 12.08 -4.23 0.94
CA VAL A 194 10.99 -3.25 0.82
C VAL A 194 9.68 -3.85 1.32
N SER A 195 9.66 -4.28 2.58
CA SER A 195 8.51 -4.95 3.21
C SER A 195 7.22 -4.12 3.25
N VAL A 196 7.31 -2.81 3.02
CA VAL A 196 6.13 -1.93 2.90
C VAL A 196 5.25 -2.30 1.69
N VAL A 197 5.82 -2.84 0.61
CA VAL A 197 5.02 -3.34 -0.54
C VAL A 197 4.15 -4.52 -0.11
N SER A 198 4.68 -5.43 0.71
CA SER A 198 3.90 -6.51 1.30
C SER A 198 2.78 -5.96 2.19
N THR A 199 3.05 -4.89 2.95
CA THR A 199 2.04 -4.23 3.79
C THR A 199 0.92 -3.59 2.95
N PHE A 200 1.25 -3.00 1.80
CA PHE A 200 0.28 -2.43 0.86
C PHE A 200 -0.60 -3.50 0.23
N LEU A 201 -0.01 -4.63 -0.20
CA LEU A 201 -0.76 -5.78 -0.71
C LEU A 201 -1.67 -6.37 0.37
N GLU A 202 -1.18 -6.53 1.60
CA GLU A 202 -1.98 -7.01 2.73
C GLU A 202 -3.21 -6.12 2.97
N LEU A 203 -3.00 -4.80 3.03
CA LEU A 203 -4.10 -3.85 3.21
C LEU A 203 -5.09 -3.92 2.04
N LEU A 204 -4.60 -3.87 0.80
CA LEU A 204 -5.45 -3.89 -0.38
C LEU A 204 -6.29 -5.17 -0.46
N ILE A 205 -5.70 -6.34 -0.21
CA ILE A 205 -6.44 -7.61 -0.31
C ILE A 205 -7.41 -7.77 0.85
N ALA A 206 -6.99 -7.46 2.09
CA ALA A 206 -7.85 -7.64 3.25
C ALA A 206 -9.05 -6.69 3.26
N GLU A 207 -8.82 -5.40 2.97
CA GLU A 207 -9.87 -4.39 2.92
C GLU A 207 -10.61 -4.39 1.59
N GLY A 208 -9.94 -4.71 0.48
CA GLY A 208 -10.55 -4.75 -0.85
C GLY A 208 -11.53 -5.90 -1.02
N LEU A 209 -11.23 -7.08 -0.46
CA LEU A 209 -12.13 -8.24 -0.49
C LEU A 209 -13.05 -8.33 0.74
N ASP A 210 -13.04 -7.31 1.60
CA ASP A 210 -13.90 -7.21 2.78
C ASP A 210 -13.84 -8.47 3.65
N MET A 211 -12.64 -8.90 4.03
CA MET A 211 -12.49 -10.14 4.78
C MET A 211 -12.92 -10.01 6.24
N GLY A 212 -12.79 -8.84 6.87
CA GLY A 212 -13.21 -8.64 8.26
C GLY A 212 -12.42 -9.51 9.26
N LEU A 213 -11.12 -9.71 9.03
CA LEU A 213 -10.25 -10.45 9.95
C LEU A 213 -10.11 -9.70 11.29
N THR A 214 -10.89 -10.10 12.28
CA THR A 214 -10.96 -9.44 13.61
C THR A 214 -9.68 -9.57 14.42
N SER A 215 -8.83 -10.54 14.08
CA SER A 215 -7.64 -10.90 14.85
C SER A 215 -6.46 -9.94 14.63
N ARG A 216 -6.46 -9.18 13.52
CA ARG A 216 -5.40 -8.24 13.16
C ARG A 216 -6.02 -6.94 12.62
N PRO A 217 -5.85 -5.80 13.32
CA PRO A 217 -6.32 -4.53 12.78
C PRO A 217 -5.56 -4.18 11.48
N PRO A 218 -6.16 -3.37 10.59
CA PRO A 218 -5.52 -2.94 9.36
C PRO A 218 -4.17 -2.27 9.64
N PRO A 219 -3.16 -2.44 8.75
CA PRO A 219 -1.88 -1.77 8.91
C PRO A 219 -2.04 -0.25 9.04
N VAL A 220 -1.33 0.31 10.03
CA VAL A 220 -1.32 1.76 10.25
C VAL A 220 -0.29 2.39 9.33
N LEU A 221 -0.75 2.98 8.23
CA LEU A 221 0.10 3.64 7.22
C LEU A 221 0.18 5.16 7.38
N LEU A 222 -0.67 5.73 8.23
CA LEU A 222 -0.75 7.17 8.46
C LEU A 222 -0.61 7.47 9.96
N PRO A 223 0.10 8.56 10.31
CA PRO A 223 0.07 9.06 11.68
C PRO A 223 -1.28 9.70 11.94
N GLU A 224 -1.66 9.80 13.22
CA GLU A 224 -2.88 10.51 13.59
C GLU A 224 -2.74 12.01 13.35
N CYS A 225 -3.72 12.65 12.72
CA CYS A 225 -3.76 14.10 12.57
C CYS A 225 -4.68 14.72 13.61
N ARG A 226 -4.15 15.60 14.45
CA ARG A 226 -4.87 16.26 15.56
C ARG A 226 -4.88 17.77 15.41
N SER A 227 -5.97 18.38 15.85
CA SER A 227 -6.07 19.83 16.05
C SER A 227 -5.77 20.68 14.81
N THR A 228 -6.06 20.17 13.62
CA THR A 228 -5.82 20.86 12.35
C THR A 228 -7.09 21.60 11.88
N PRO A 229 -7.04 22.92 11.63
CA PRO A 229 -8.19 23.71 11.17
C PRO A 229 -8.44 23.48 9.67
N TRP A 230 -8.98 22.31 9.31
CA TRP A 230 -9.20 21.91 7.91
C TRP A 230 -10.10 22.87 7.12
N ASN A 231 -11.03 23.56 7.77
CA ASN A 231 -11.89 24.55 7.11
C ASN A 231 -11.11 25.71 6.47
N GLU A 232 -9.93 26.03 7.00
CA GLU A 232 -9.08 27.14 6.54
C GLU A 232 -7.81 26.63 5.84
N LEU A 233 -7.34 25.46 6.25
CA LEU A 233 -6.10 24.89 5.73
C LEU A 233 -6.29 24.28 4.34
N ARG A 234 -5.38 24.66 3.43
CA ARG A 234 -5.03 23.84 2.27
C ARG A 234 -3.61 23.33 2.45
N CYS A 235 -3.48 22.03 2.69
CA CYS A 235 -2.19 21.39 2.95
C CYS A 235 -1.48 21.08 1.63
N VAL A 236 -0.17 21.24 1.62
CA VAL A 236 0.68 20.89 0.47
C VAL A 236 0.95 19.37 0.40
N LEU A 237 0.90 18.68 1.55
CA LEU A 237 1.03 17.23 1.60
C LEU A 237 -0.12 16.56 0.86
N ASP A 238 0.21 15.55 0.07
CA ASP A 238 -0.72 14.51 -0.38
C ASP A 238 -0.56 13.23 0.47
N ILE A 239 -1.46 12.26 0.30
CA ILE A 239 -1.45 11.02 1.08
C ILE A 239 -0.22 10.14 0.77
N PRO A 240 0.17 9.90 -0.51
CA PRO A 240 1.40 9.15 -0.82
C PRO A 240 2.66 9.75 -0.18
N LEU A 241 2.85 11.07 -0.27
CA LEU A 241 3.99 11.77 0.31
C LEU A 241 3.97 11.65 1.85
N LEU A 242 2.79 11.71 2.47
CA LEU A 242 2.67 11.50 3.91
C LEU A 242 3.03 10.06 4.31
N MET A 243 2.61 9.04 3.55
CA MET A 243 3.01 7.65 3.77
C MET A 243 4.53 7.49 3.65
N PHE A 244 5.13 8.08 2.61
CA PHE A 244 6.58 8.10 2.43
C PHE A 244 7.26 8.73 3.64
N LEU A 245 6.95 9.99 3.96
CA LEU A 245 7.59 10.73 5.05
C LEU A 245 7.45 9.98 6.37
N THR A 246 6.26 9.48 6.69
CA THR A 246 6.03 8.79 7.97
C THR A 246 6.90 7.54 8.10
N SER A 247 7.16 6.80 7.03
CA SER A 247 8.06 5.65 7.08
C SER A 247 9.53 6.00 7.34
N GLN A 248 9.96 7.22 6.96
CA GLN A 248 11.34 7.70 7.11
C GLN A 248 11.61 8.36 8.47
N LEU A 249 10.57 8.75 9.20
CA LEU A 249 10.73 9.45 10.48
C LEU A 249 10.92 8.46 11.63
N SER A 250 11.83 8.78 12.55
CA SER A 250 12.15 7.95 13.72
C SER A 250 10.95 7.63 14.62
N ALA A 251 10.00 8.55 14.75
CA ALA A 251 8.76 8.33 15.51
C ALA A 251 7.70 7.55 14.72
N GLY A 252 7.85 7.44 13.39
CA GLY A 252 6.93 6.76 12.51
C GLY A 252 5.47 7.19 12.69
N HIS A 253 4.59 6.20 12.75
CA HIS A 253 3.14 6.38 12.89
C HIS A 253 2.67 6.62 14.35
N THR A 254 3.59 6.65 15.31
CA THR A 254 3.26 6.64 16.75
C THR A 254 2.95 8.03 17.30
N THR A 255 3.58 9.06 16.75
CA THR A 255 3.37 10.45 17.18
C THR A 255 2.28 11.13 16.37
N PRO A 256 1.28 11.76 17.01
CA PRO A 256 0.27 12.51 16.30
C PRO A 256 0.86 13.78 15.68
N TRP A 257 0.45 14.09 14.46
CA TRP A 257 0.81 15.30 13.74
C TRP A 257 -0.21 16.39 14.02
N ARG A 258 0.26 17.62 14.16
CA ARG A 258 -0.58 18.82 14.30
C ARG A 258 0.02 19.96 13.50
N LEU A 259 -0.83 20.85 13.00
CA LEU A 259 -0.36 22.07 12.36
C LEU A 259 0.26 23.02 13.39
N LEU A 260 1.52 23.43 13.18
CA LEU A 260 2.16 24.47 13.98
C LEU A 260 2.06 25.84 13.29
N PHE A 261 2.28 25.88 11.98
CA PHE A 261 2.27 27.11 11.22
C PHE A 261 1.87 26.87 9.76
N SER A 262 1.22 27.86 9.17
CA SER A 262 0.88 27.94 7.75
C SER A 262 0.79 29.42 7.39
N THR A 263 1.42 29.83 6.30
CA THR A 263 1.35 31.20 5.80
C THR A 263 -0.07 31.63 5.47
N ASN A 264 -0.92 30.70 5.02
CA ASN A 264 -2.31 30.97 4.66
C ASN A 264 -3.19 31.32 5.88
N ILE A 265 -2.87 30.76 7.04
CA ILE A 265 -3.66 30.95 8.29
C ILE A 265 -3.02 32.01 9.18
N HIS A 266 -1.69 31.98 9.28
CA HIS A 266 -0.95 32.76 10.26
C HIS A 266 -0.28 34.02 9.66
N GLY A 267 -0.30 34.17 8.33
CA GLY A 267 0.39 35.23 7.59
C GLY A 267 1.89 34.97 7.42
N GLU A 268 2.61 35.94 6.86
CA GLU A 268 4.03 35.80 6.47
C GLU A 268 5.02 36.28 7.56
N SER A 269 4.61 36.27 8.83
CA SER A 269 5.46 36.74 9.93
C SER A 269 6.46 35.67 10.38
N PHE A 270 7.76 35.93 10.16
CA PHE A 270 8.83 35.07 10.66
C PHE A 270 8.82 34.91 12.18
N THR A 271 8.59 36.00 12.92
CA THR A 271 8.47 35.97 14.39
C THR A 271 7.35 35.03 14.84
N ARG A 272 6.23 35.01 14.11
CA ARG A 272 5.10 34.12 14.41
C ARG A 272 5.40 32.67 14.08
N LEU A 273 6.08 32.39 12.95
CA LEU A 273 6.57 31.06 12.61
C LEU A 273 7.45 30.50 13.72
N VAL A 274 8.49 31.24 14.12
CA VAL A 274 9.40 30.80 15.17
C VAL A 274 8.68 30.66 16.51
N GLY A 275 7.79 31.60 16.85
CA GLY A 275 6.98 31.54 18.06
C GLY A 275 6.14 30.26 18.15
N ASN A 276 5.52 29.85 17.05
CA ASN A 276 4.71 28.63 16.98
C ASN A 276 5.54 27.34 16.96
N CYS A 277 6.74 27.34 16.37
CA CYS A 277 7.59 26.15 16.25
C CYS A 277 8.53 25.92 17.45
N LYS A 278 8.77 26.96 18.27
CA LYS A 278 9.66 26.89 19.43
C LYS A 278 9.19 25.84 20.44
N SER A 279 10.12 25.00 20.89
CA SER A 279 9.88 23.99 21.93
C SER A 279 8.75 22.99 21.62
N GLN A 280 8.48 22.70 20.34
CA GLN A 280 7.40 21.79 19.90
C GLN A 280 7.85 20.35 19.64
N GLY A 281 9.13 20.02 19.85
CA GLY A 281 9.70 18.73 19.47
C GLY A 281 10.15 18.70 18.01
N SER A 282 10.17 17.50 17.42
CA SER A 282 10.55 17.31 16.02
C SER A 282 9.49 17.88 15.07
N THR A 283 9.91 18.53 13.99
CA THR A 283 9.00 19.18 13.04
C THR A 283 9.36 18.85 11.60
N VAL A 284 8.34 18.70 10.75
CA VAL A 284 8.48 18.70 9.30
C VAL A 284 8.03 20.07 8.77
N LEU A 285 8.88 20.70 7.97
CA LEU A 285 8.60 21.94 7.26
C LEU A 285 8.44 21.62 5.77
N LEU A 286 7.43 22.22 5.15
CA LEU A 286 7.23 22.19 3.69
C LEU A 286 7.01 23.61 3.18
N VAL A 287 7.63 23.90 2.04
CA VAL A 287 7.57 25.20 1.36
C VAL A 287 7.24 24.93 -0.09
N LYS A 288 6.17 25.55 -0.58
CA LYS A 288 5.82 25.55 -2.00
C LYS A 288 6.20 26.90 -2.60
N ASP A 289 7.03 26.89 -3.63
CA ASP A 289 7.41 28.12 -4.33
C ASP A 289 6.28 28.61 -5.27
N THR A 290 6.47 29.78 -5.88
CA THR A 290 5.50 30.37 -6.81
C THR A 290 5.37 29.63 -8.14
N LYS A 291 6.34 28.78 -8.48
CA LYS A 291 6.33 27.93 -9.69
C LYS A 291 5.71 26.55 -9.42
N GLY A 292 5.36 26.25 -8.18
CA GLY A 292 4.72 25.03 -7.76
C GLY A 292 5.66 23.93 -7.25
N HIS A 293 6.97 24.18 -7.18
CA HIS A 293 7.93 23.24 -6.62
C HIS A 293 7.78 23.17 -5.10
N ILE A 294 7.92 21.98 -4.54
CA ILE A 294 7.78 21.73 -3.11
C ILE A 294 9.13 21.29 -2.55
N PHE A 295 9.57 21.96 -1.49
CA PHE A 295 10.78 21.65 -0.75
C PHE A 295 10.43 21.44 0.72
N GLY A 296 11.29 20.76 1.45
CA GLY A 296 11.05 20.52 2.87
C GLY A 296 12.30 20.30 3.67
N GLY A 297 12.10 20.17 4.98
CA GLY A 297 13.14 19.84 5.93
C GLY A 297 12.56 19.18 7.16
N PHE A 298 13.32 18.26 7.74
CA PHE A 298 13.01 17.66 9.02
C PHE A 298 13.96 18.18 10.08
N ALA A 299 13.40 18.74 11.16
CA ALA A 299 14.14 19.04 12.37
C ALA A 299 13.85 17.94 13.39
N SER A 300 14.87 17.17 13.76
CA SER A 300 14.75 16.10 14.76
C SER A 300 14.62 16.62 16.19
N GLN A 301 14.98 17.89 16.42
CA GLN A 301 14.95 18.56 17.71
C GLN A 301 14.06 19.80 17.68
N SER A 302 13.64 20.24 18.86
CA SER A 302 12.89 21.48 19.03
C SER A 302 13.65 22.68 18.48
N TRP A 303 12.91 23.64 17.93
CA TRP A 303 13.49 24.91 17.51
C TRP A 303 13.91 25.72 18.74
N GLU A 304 15.13 26.25 18.70
CA GLU A 304 15.69 27.10 19.76
C GLU A 304 16.20 28.40 19.19
N LEU A 305 15.86 29.51 19.84
CA LEU A 305 16.42 30.82 19.54
C LEU A 305 17.75 30.96 20.29
N LYS A 306 18.86 30.69 19.61
CA LYS A 306 20.21 30.99 20.11
C LYS A 306 20.96 31.86 19.09
N PRO A 307 21.88 32.74 19.55
CA PRO A 307 22.70 33.55 18.65
C PRO A 307 23.71 32.72 17.82
N GLN A 308 23.92 31.45 18.16
CA GLN A 308 24.86 30.55 17.48
C GLN A 308 24.09 29.44 16.74
N PHE A 309 24.52 29.13 15.52
CA PHE A 309 23.97 28.02 14.73
C PHE A 309 24.31 26.66 15.37
N GLN A 310 23.36 25.72 15.36
CA GLN A 310 23.47 24.40 16.01
C GLN A 310 23.21 23.21 15.07
N GLY A 311 23.08 23.43 13.76
CA GLY A 311 22.93 22.33 12.80
C GLY A 311 24.26 21.61 12.52
N LYS A 312 24.19 20.31 12.23
CA LYS A 312 25.30 19.60 11.57
C LYS A 312 25.09 19.68 10.08
N TRP A 313 26.07 20.20 9.34
CA TRP A 313 26.10 20.04 7.89
C TRP A 313 26.46 18.58 7.59
N LEU A 314 25.57 17.86 6.90
CA LEU A 314 25.97 16.65 6.18
C LEU A 314 26.67 17.12 4.91
N ALA A 315 27.94 17.55 5.04
CA ALA A 315 28.83 17.52 3.90
C ALA A 315 29.23 16.06 3.74
N GLU A 316 28.75 15.40 2.68
CA GLU A 316 29.38 14.17 2.20
C GLU A 316 30.81 14.55 1.80
N SER A 317 31.75 14.31 2.72
CA SER A 317 33.16 14.30 2.41
C SER A 317 33.43 13.08 1.53
N HIS A 318 33.31 13.24 0.23
CA HIS A 318 34.02 12.38 -0.71
C HIS A 318 35.52 12.71 -0.59
N GLU A 319 36.19 12.02 0.34
CA GLU A 319 37.63 11.79 0.26
C GLU A 319 37.85 10.44 -0.43
N THR A 320 38.26 10.50 -1.70
CA THR A 320 39.54 9.96 -2.18
C THR A 320 39.92 10.71 -3.45
#